data_AF-A0A969WQM8-F1
#
_entry.id   AF-A0A969WQM8-F1
#
_cell.length_a   1.000
_cell.length_b   1.000
_cell.length_c   1.000
_cell.angle_alpha   90.00
_cell.angle_beta   90.00
_cell.angle_gamma   90.00
#
_symmetry.space_group_name_H-M   'P 1'
#
loop_
_entity.id
_entity.type
_entity.pdbx_description
1 polymer ?
#
loop_
_entity_poly.entity_id
_entity_poly.type
_entity_poly.pdbx_seq_one_letter_code
_entity_poly.pdbx_strand_id
1 'polypeptide(L)'
;MQDYERKSVCEIIDLINNQYFLPDIQRNFVWKPEQVYQLFDSVMRDYPISTFLFWKQNGIYLKKESVKKLEFVKTSKEINKENTEITQTKEYFLVLDGQQRLTTFFLVLKGNYIIRNNPYDLYYDILSGVEEKEDGILFDFKFFNTSKGVSFYEKDDNKIWYRVKDIYDMNVGQIFSEMSEFSRNIISEYKIELTDFQKNNVAKLCSYLKAEKIIYYYPEVEKDYDKVLDIFVRTNSGGTKLSYSDLLFSTIKSKWSDSRNKFESLLNSINDNDRFKFTNDFILKTTLVIYANNYDEVRYRTKNFKSGLLDNLKKEWKNIESSIMLCVDLLKDKLFLTSHKTITSNNALIPIIYWIYKNNFKGFGETKNCITDNNINQIRIWLIKALLSGVFGGQ
;
A
#
# COMPACT_ATOMS: atom_id res chain seq x y z
N MET A 1 5.05 -28.64 -0.86
CA MET A 1 4.38 -27.34 -1.02
C MET A 1 3.18 -27.35 -0.11
N GLN A 2 2.92 -26.27 0.60
CA GLN A 2 1.73 -26.15 1.42
C GLN A 2 0.53 -25.90 0.49
N ASP A 3 -0.64 -26.43 0.83
CA ASP A 3 -1.83 -26.22 0.00
C ASP A 3 -2.48 -24.87 0.29
N TYR A 4 -3.19 -24.33 -0.71
CA TYR A 4 -4.04 -23.17 -0.51
C TYR A 4 -5.22 -23.53 0.38
N GLU A 5 -5.49 -22.67 1.36
CA GLU A 5 -6.63 -22.77 2.24
C GLU A 5 -7.73 -21.78 1.81
N ARG A 6 -8.95 -22.02 2.29
CA ARG A 6 -10.11 -21.19 1.96
C ARG A 6 -10.91 -20.82 3.19
N LYS A 7 -11.34 -19.56 3.27
CA LYS A 7 -12.22 -19.03 4.31
C LYS A 7 -13.30 -18.13 3.71
N SER A 8 -14.41 -17.97 4.42
CA SER A 8 -15.39 -16.94 4.08
C SER A 8 -14.90 -15.56 4.49
N VAL A 9 -15.51 -14.52 3.93
CA VAL A 9 -15.21 -13.13 4.30
C VAL A 9 -15.51 -12.93 5.80
N CYS A 10 -16.70 -13.32 6.26
CA CYS A 10 -17.10 -13.23 7.68
C CYS A 10 -16.10 -13.89 8.63
N GLU A 11 -15.62 -15.11 8.33
CA GLU A 11 -14.65 -15.81 9.19
C GLU A 11 -13.37 -15.00 9.42
N ILE A 12 -12.89 -14.27 8.42
CA ILE A 12 -11.68 -13.44 8.54
C ILE A 12 -12.01 -12.10 9.20
N ILE A 13 -13.09 -11.45 8.77
CA ILE A 13 -13.50 -10.12 9.25
C ILE A 13 -13.73 -10.11 10.76
N ASP A 14 -14.36 -11.14 11.32
CA ASP A 14 -14.60 -11.24 12.77
C ASP A 14 -13.30 -11.44 13.58
N LEU A 15 -12.24 -11.88 12.91
CA LEU A 15 -10.91 -12.11 13.50
C LEU A 15 -9.90 -10.99 13.16
N ILE A 16 -10.29 -9.98 12.38
CA ILE A 16 -9.43 -8.82 12.10
C ILE A 16 -9.11 -8.08 13.40
N ASN A 17 -7.86 -7.61 13.53
CA ASN A 17 -7.32 -6.95 14.71
C ASN A 17 -7.30 -7.81 15.99
N ASN A 18 -7.69 -9.10 15.91
CA ASN A 18 -7.58 -10.08 16.99
C ASN A 18 -6.61 -11.21 16.63
N GLN A 19 -6.73 -11.78 15.43
CA GLN A 19 -5.82 -12.79 14.88
C GLN A 19 -5.18 -12.39 13.56
N TYR A 20 -5.81 -11.50 12.77
CA TYR A 20 -5.26 -10.99 11.52
C TYR A 20 -4.75 -9.56 11.68
N PHE A 21 -3.48 -9.35 11.31
CA PHE A 21 -2.77 -8.07 11.41
C PHE A 21 -2.07 -7.73 10.11
N LEU A 22 -1.62 -6.48 10.02
CA LEU A 22 -0.75 -6.01 8.98
C LEU A 22 0.68 -5.94 9.50
N PRO A 23 1.69 -6.40 8.74
CA PRO A 23 3.08 -6.10 9.06
C PRO A 23 3.39 -4.63 8.76
N ASP A 24 4.37 -4.06 9.46
CA ASP A 24 4.84 -2.67 9.28
C ASP A 24 5.31 -2.34 7.87
N ILE A 25 5.69 -3.35 7.10
CA ILE A 25 6.03 -3.25 5.70
C ILE A 25 4.89 -2.77 4.79
N GLN A 26 3.64 -2.98 5.21
CA GLN A 26 2.49 -2.64 4.39
C GLN A 26 2.29 -1.13 4.29
N ARG A 27 1.81 -0.69 3.13
CA ARG A 27 1.40 0.71 2.94
C ARG A 27 0.02 0.96 3.59
N ASN A 28 -0.30 2.22 3.82
CA ASN A 28 -1.66 2.60 4.22
C ASN A 28 -2.69 2.21 3.14
N PHE A 29 -3.97 2.21 3.51
CA PHE A 29 -5.06 2.02 2.57
C PHE A 29 -5.10 3.13 1.51
N VAL A 30 -5.18 2.76 0.23
CA VAL A 30 -5.14 3.71 -0.90
C VAL A 30 -6.17 3.43 -2.00
N TRP A 31 -7.04 2.43 -1.82
CA TRP A 31 -8.02 2.07 -2.84
C TRP A 31 -9.09 3.16 -3.01
N LYS A 32 -9.33 3.51 -4.27
CA LYS A 32 -10.40 4.44 -4.68
C LYS A 32 -11.76 3.73 -4.73
N PRO A 33 -12.87 4.48 -4.65
CA PRO A 33 -14.22 3.91 -4.73
C PRO A 33 -14.42 2.94 -5.90
N GLU A 34 -13.90 3.27 -7.08
CA GLU A 34 -14.10 2.48 -8.30
C GLU A 34 -13.51 1.07 -8.17
N GLN A 35 -12.37 0.93 -7.47
CA GLN A 35 -11.75 -0.37 -7.20
C GLN A 35 -12.56 -1.21 -6.22
N VAL A 36 -13.27 -0.55 -5.29
CA VAL A 36 -14.20 -1.21 -4.37
C VAL A 36 -15.40 -1.75 -5.16
N TYR A 37 -15.96 -0.95 -6.06
CA TYR A 37 -17.11 -1.37 -6.87
C TYR A 37 -16.76 -2.58 -7.74
N GLN A 38 -15.61 -2.54 -8.42
CA GLN A 38 -15.11 -3.66 -9.22
C GLN A 38 -14.88 -4.94 -8.40
N LEU A 39 -14.39 -4.82 -7.17
CA LEU A 39 -14.21 -5.96 -6.28
C LEU A 39 -15.56 -6.63 -5.96
N PHE A 40 -16.57 -5.85 -5.60
CA PHE A 40 -17.90 -6.37 -5.25
C PHE A 40 -18.66 -6.89 -6.47
N ASP A 41 -18.54 -6.23 -7.63
CA ASP A 41 -19.05 -6.75 -8.91
C ASP A 41 -18.39 -8.09 -9.26
N SER A 42 -17.07 -8.20 -9.11
CA SER A 42 -16.34 -9.46 -9.31
C SER A 42 -16.83 -10.58 -8.39
N VAL A 43 -17.09 -10.28 -7.12
CA VAL A 43 -17.69 -11.26 -6.17
C VAL A 43 -19.05 -11.72 -6.66
N MET A 44 -19.92 -10.80 -7.09
CA MET A 44 -21.26 -11.12 -7.57
C MET A 44 -21.26 -11.88 -8.90
N ARG A 45 -20.24 -11.69 -9.74
CA ARG A 45 -20.03 -12.41 -11.01
C ARG A 45 -19.30 -13.74 -10.86
N ASP A 46 -18.97 -14.16 -9.64
CA ASP A 46 -18.19 -15.37 -9.36
C ASP A 46 -16.76 -15.32 -9.97
N TYR A 47 -16.24 -14.11 -10.19
CA TYR A 47 -14.90 -13.90 -10.73
C TYR A 47 -13.83 -14.10 -9.65
N PRO A 48 -12.64 -14.60 -10.03
CA PRO A 48 -11.55 -14.79 -9.08
C PRO A 48 -11.07 -13.43 -8.56
N ILE A 49 -11.25 -13.18 -7.26
CA ILE A 49 -10.77 -11.95 -6.60
C ILE A 49 -9.28 -12.01 -6.23
N SER A 50 -8.49 -12.81 -6.95
CA SER A 50 -7.08 -13.17 -6.70
C SER A 50 -6.83 -13.85 -5.34
N THR A 51 -5.69 -14.53 -5.21
CA THR A 51 -5.30 -15.18 -3.95
C THR A 51 -4.76 -14.17 -2.93
N PHE A 52 -4.67 -14.61 -1.69
CA PHE A 52 -4.08 -13.87 -0.57
C PHE A 52 -2.84 -14.62 -0.08
N LEU A 53 -1.92 -13.90 0.57
CA LEU A 53 -0.75 -14.48 1.20
C LEU A 53 -0.75 -14.09 2.68
N PHE A 54 -0.89 -15.08 3.56
CA PHE A 54 -0.92 -14.87 5.00
C PHE A 54 0.27 -15.53 5.64
N TRP A 55 1.00 -14.77 6.45
CA TRP A 55 2.12 -15.28 7.21
C TRP A 55 1.65 -15.75 8.58
N LYS A 56 1.57 -17.08 8.73
CA LYS A 56 1.12 -17.75 9.94
C LYS A 56 2.25 -17.80 10.96
N GLN A 57 1.99 -17.29 12.16
CA GLN A 57 2.95 -17.23 13.26
C GLN A 57 2.38 -17.87 14.52
N ASN A 58 3.24 -18.60 15.23
CA ASN A 58 2.91 -19.14 16.55
C ASN A 58 3.11 -18.05 17.62
N GLY A 59 2.19 -17.94 18.58
CA GLY A 59 2.18 -16.87 19.58
C GLY A 59 3.45 -16.77 20.45
N ILE A 60 4.25 -17.84 20.53
CA ILE A 60 5.51 -17.89 21.30
C ILE A 60 6.66 -17.14 20.59
N TYR A 61 6.62 -16.98 19.27
CA TYR A 61 7.67 -16.29 18.49
C TYR A 61 7.62 -14.76 18.60
N LEU A 62 6.56 -14.20 19.21
CA LEU A 62 6.35 -12.74 19.39
C LEU A 62 7.42 -12.03 20.23
N LYS A 63 8.21 -12.76 21.03
CA LYS A 63 9.21 -12.15 21.92
C LYS A 63 10.59 -12.00 21.31
N LYS A 64 10.87 -12.62 20.15
CA LYS A 64 12.25 -12.74 19.63
C LYS A 64 12.58 -11.84 18.44
N GLU A 65 11.61 -11.31 17.69
CA GLU A 65 11.90 -10.45 16.53
C GLU A 65 10.94 -9.25 16.34
N SER A 66 11.49 -8.23 15.67
CA SER A 66 11.10 -6.82 15.57
C SER A 66 10.01 -6.50 14.53
N VAL A 67 8.97 -7.32 14.39
CA VAL A 67 7.87 -7.05 13.44
C VAL A 67 6.70 -6.42 14.16
N LYS A 68 6.35 -5.18 13.81
CA LYS A 68 5.18 -4.53 14.40
C LYS A 68 3.90 -5.10 13.81
N LYS A 69 2.91 -5.31 14.67
CA LYS A 69 1.55 -5.69 14.31
C LYS A 69 0.74 -4.43 14.15
N LEU A 70 0.38 -4.08 12.93
CA LEU A 70 -0.48 -2.95 12.66
C LEU A 70 -1.94 -3.40 12.55
N GLU A 71 -2.84 -2.62 13.12
CA GLU A 71 -4.28 -2.82 13.00
C GLU A 71 -4.79 -2.38 11.64
N PHE A 72 -5.76 -3.11 11.09
CA PHE A 72 -6.62 -2.64 10.02
C PHE A 72 -7.38 -1.39 10.48
N VAL A 73 -7.42 -0.41 9.59
CA VAL A 73 -8.09 0.87 9.84
C VAL A 73 -9.60 0.70 9.90
N LYS A 74 -10.27 1.47 10.77
CA LYS A 74 -11.73 1.50 10.86
C LYS A 74 -12.33 2.51 9.89
N THR A 75 -11.53 3.48 9.44
CA THR A 75 -11.92 4.44 8.41
C THR A 75 -10.87 4.57 7.31
N SER A 76 -11.28 4.86 6.06
CA SER A 76 -10.35 4.92 4.91
C SER A 76 -9.30 6.06 4.97
N LYS A 77 -9.42 7.00 5.91
CA LYS A 77 -8.46 8.10 6.13
C LYS A 77 -7.53 7.88 7.33
N GLU A 78 -7.79 6.86 8.14
CA GLU A 78 -6.92 6.54 9.26
C GLU A 78 -5.56 6.03 8.79
N ILE A 79 -4.58 6.17 9.67
CA ILE A 79 -3.28 5.54 9.53
C ILE A 79 -3.26 4.33 10.46
N ASN A 80 -2.75 3.21 9.97
CA ASN A 80 -2.64 1.99 10.76
C ASN A 80 -1.82 2.24 12.03
N LYS A 81 -2.32 1.75 13.17
CA LYS A 81 -1.68 1.91 14.48
C LYS A 81 -1.13 0.57 14.94
N GLU A 82 -0.09 0.63 15.76
CA GLU A 82 0.51 -0.58 16.35
C GLU A 82 -0.42 -1.17 17.42
N ASN A 83 -0.73 -2.46 17.29
CA ASN A 83 -1.50 -3.20 18.27
C ASN A 83 -0.56 -3.68 19.40
N THR A 84 -0.70 -3.06 20.57
CA THR A 84 0.08 -3.37 21.77
C THR A 84 -0.64 -4.30 22.75
N GLU A 85 -1.93 -4.54 22.54
CA GLU A 85 -2.82 -5.18 23.55
C GLU A 85 -2.79 -6.72 23.49
N ILE A 86 -2.33 -7.30 22.38
CA ILE A 86 -2.41 -8.75 22.20
C ILE A 86 -1.22 -9.44 22.84
N THR A 87 -1.50 -10.13 23.93
CA THR A 87 -0.53 -10.88 24.75
C THR A 87 -0.76 -12.39 24.77
N GLN A 88 -1.89 -12.92 24.23
CA GLN A 88 -2.31 -14.31 24.50
C GLN A 88 -2.98 -15.09 23.34
N THR A 89 -2.81 -14.74 22.06
CA THR A 89 -3.31 -15.61 20.96
C THR A 89 -2.35 -16.77 20.68
N LYS A 90 -2.88 -18.00 20.52
CA LYS A 90 -2.07 -19.20 20.22
C LYS A 90 -1.39 -19.10 18.85
N GLU A 91 -2.10 -18.52 17.89
CA GLU A 91 -1.64 -18.29 16.51
C GLU A 91 -2.17 -16.93 16.03
N TYR A 92 -1.42 -16.27 15.14
CA TYR A 92 -1.85 -15.06 14.44
C TYR A 92 -1.32 -15.06 13.01
N PHE A 93 -1.92 -14.22 12.15
CA PHE A 93 -1.62 -14.11 10.73
C PHE A 93 -1.25 -12.66 10.41
N LEU A 94 -0.13 -12.47 9.71
CA LEU A 94 0.23 -11.19 9.09
C LEU A 94 -0.13 -11.23 7.61
N VAL A 95 -0.94 -10.30 7.15
CA VAL A 95 -1.38 -10.25 5.75
C VAL A 95 -0.27 -9.64 4.90
N LEU A 96 0.35 -10.46 4.06
CA LEU A 96 1.43 -10.08 3.15
C LEU A 96 0.89 -9.65 1.77
N ASP A 97 -0.12 -10.32 1.25
CA ASP A 97 -0.80 -9.91 0.01
C ASP A 97 -2.31 -9.99 0.16
N GLY A 98 -3.02 -9.15 -0.58
CA GLY A 98 -4.45 -8.94 -0.49
C GLY A 98 -4.87 -7.96 0.60
N GLN A 99 -3.92 -7.23 1.18
CA GLN A 99 -4.19 -6.21 2.21
C GLN A 99 -5.33 -5.27 1.80
N GLN A 100 -5.25 -4.66 0.62
CA GLN A 100 -6.21 -3.62 0.23
C GLN A 100 -7.62 -4.21 0.05
N ARG A 101 -7.73 -5.40 -0.56
CA ARG A 101 -8.98 -6.15 -0.71
C ARG A 101 -9.59 -6.48 0.66
N LEU A 102 -8.77 -7.00 1.58
CA LEU A 102 -9.26 -7.38 2.91
C LEU A 102 -9.65 -6.15 3.75
N THR A 103 -8.88 -5.06 3.69
CA THR A 103 -9.24 -3.79 4.30
C THR A 103 -10.54 -3.24 3.71
N THR A 104 -10.76 -3.38 2.40
CA THR A 104 -12.02 -2.97 1.76
C THR A 104 -13.21 -3.76 2.32
N PHE A 105 -13.13 -5.09 2.43
CA PHE A 105 -14.20 -5.86 3.08
C PHE A 105 -14.42 -5.39 4.52
N PHE A 106 -13.36 -5.16 5.29
CA PHE A 106 -13.49 -4.68 6.67
C PHE A 106 -14.16 -3.30 6.76
N LEU A 107 -13.74 -2.34 5.92
CA LEU A 107 -14.31 -1.00 5.87
C LEU A 107 -15.77 -1.00 5.43
N VAL A 108 -16.13 -1.82 4.45
CA VAL A 108 -17.51 -1.90 3.96
C VAL A 108 -18.43 -2.55 5.00
N LEU A 109 -17.96 -3.59 5.71
CA LEU A 109 -18.81 -4.39 6.59
C LEU A 109 -18.82 -3.92 8.05
N LYS A 110 -17.69 -3.45 8.58
CA LYS A 110 -17.54 -3.08 10.00
C LYS A 110 -17.03 -1.65 10.23
N GLY A 111 -16.43 -1.02 9.22
CA GLY A 111 -15.87 0.34 9.27
C GLY A 111 -16.67 1.35 8.47
N ASN A 112 -16.03 2.42 7.99
CA ASN A 112 -16.63 3.37 7.04
C ASN A 112 -15.61 3.88 6.02
N TYR A 113 -16.07 4.22 4.82
CA TYR A 113 -15.26 4.94 3.84
C TYR A 113 -15.45 6.45 4.01
N ILE A 114 -14.38 7.25 4.03
CA ILE A 114 -14.46 8.71 4.25
C ILE A 114 -14.27 9.47 2.93
N ILE A 115 -15.31 10.19 2.49
CA ILE A 115 -15.27 11.11 1.34
C ILE A 115 -15.51 12.53 1.86
N ARG A 116 -14.59 13.46 1.59
CA ARG A 116 -14.67 14.86 2.06
C ARG A 116 -15.01 14.98 3.56
N ASN A 117 -14.35 14.18 4.40
CA ASN A 117 -14.49 14.13 5.87
C ASN A 117 -15.84 13.61 6.40
N ASN A 118 -16.70 13.09 5.53
CA ASN A 118 -17.96 12.49 5.93
C ASN A 118 -17.89 10.97 5.74
N PRO A 119 -18.57 10.19 6.59
CA PRO A 119 -18.64 8.74 6.43
C PRO A 119 -19.62 8.36 5.32
N TYR A 120 -19.25 7.35 4.57
CA TYR A 120 -20.02 6.75 3.49
C TYR A 120 -20.04 5.23 3.67
N ASP A 121 -21.19 4.65 3.37
CA ASP A 121 -21.39 3.21 3.31
C ASP A 121 -21.58 2.78 1.86
N LEU A 122 -21.23 1.53 1.56
CA LEU A 122 -21.44 0.96 0.25
C LEU A 122 -22.90 0.53 0.11
N TYR A 123 -23.51 0.87 -1.02
CA TYR A 123 -24.85 0.43 -1.40
C TYR A 123 -24.76 -0.38 -2.67
N TYR A 124 -25.67 -1.35 -2.78
CA TYR A 124 -25.90 -2.19 -3.94
C TYR A 124 -27.21 -1.77 -4.60
N ASP A 125 -27.22 -1.56 -5.91
CA ASP A 125 -28.47 -1.38 -6.65
C ASP A 125 -29.13 -2.74 -6.87
N ILE A 126 -30.21 -3.00 -6.13
CA ILE A 126 -30.87 -4.31 -6.15
C ILE A 126 -31.58 -4.60 -7.47
N LEU A 127 -31.79 -3.58 -8.32
CA LEU A 127 -32.39 -3.72 -9.65
C LEU A 127 -31.33 -4.01 -10.73
N SER A 128 -30.03 -3.89 -10.41
CA SER A 128 -28.93 -4.19 -11.33
C SER A 128 -28.74 -5.70 -11.56
N GLY A 129 -27.80 -6.07 -12.44
CA GLY A 129 -27.48 -7.46 -12.76
C GLY A 129 -28.16 -8.01 -14.02
N VAL A 130 -28.96 -7.20 -14.73
CA VAL A 130 -29.68 -7.63 -15.94
C VAL A 130 -28.84 -7.43 -17.20
N GLU A 131 -28.26 -6.23 -17.35
CA GLU A 131 -27.44 -5.86 -18.49
C GLU A 131 -26.11 -5.27 -18.02
N GLU A 132 -25.04 -5.62 -18.73
CA GLU A 132 -23.71 -5.09 -18.50
C GLU A 132 -23.60 -3.68 -19.11
N LYS A 133 -23.08 -2.74 -18.33
CA LYS A 133 -22.85 -1.36 -18.76
C LYS A 133 -21.63 -1.25 -19.68
N GLU A 134 -21.48 -0.12 -20.37
CA GLU A 134 -20.35 0.16 -21.25
C GLU A 134 -18.98 0.08 -20.56
N ASP A 135 -18.92 0.34 -19.26
CA ASP A 135 -17.71 0.24 -18.44
C ASP A 135 -17.39 -1.19 -17.97
N GLY A 136 -18.21 -2.17 -18.38
CA GLY A 136 -18.04 -3.57 -18.02
C GLY A 136 -18.49 -3.91 -16.60
N ILE A 137 -19.39 -3.12 -16.00
CA ILE A 137 -20.01 -3.41 -14.68
C ILE A 137 -21.42 -3.98 -14.87
N LEU A 138 -21.77 -5.03 -14.13
CA LEU A 138 -23.08 -5.73 -14.23
C LEU A 138 -23.89 -5.51 -12.96
N PHE A 139 -23.24 -5.60 -11.80
CA PHE A 139 -23.81 -5.32 -10.49
C PHE A 139 -23.32 -3.95 -10.02
N ASP A 140 -24.26 -3.00 -9.87
CA ASP A 140 -23.92 -1.61 -9.58
C ASP A 140 -23.74 -1.41 -8.07
N PHE A 141 -22.57 -0.89 -7.68
CA PHE A 141 -22.23 -0.56 -6.31
C PHE A 141 -21.78 0.90 -6.23
N LYS A 142 -22.22 1.60 -5.19
CA LYS A 142 -21.85 3.01 -5.01
C LYS A 142 -21.82 3.42 -3.54
N PHE A 143 -20.87 4.27 -3.20
CA PHE A 143 -20.79 4.88 -1.87
C PHE A 143 -21.80 6.03 -1.75
N PHE A 144 -22.60 5.99 -0.69
CA PHE A 144 -23.47 7.10 -0.30
C PHE A 144 -23.26 7.47 1.17
N ASN A 145 -23.57 8.72 1.50
CA ASN A 145 -23.45 9.21 2.87
C ASN A 145 -24.32 8.35 3.79
N THR A 146 -23.82 8.07 5.00
CA THR A 146 -24.53 7.24 5.99
C THR A 146 -25.91 7.79 6.37
N SER A 147 -26.17 9.07 6.14
CA SER A 147 -27.49 9.71 6.36
C SER A 147 -28.60 9.19 5.43
N LYS A 148 -28.28 8.44 4.37
CA LYS A 148 -29.26 7.87 3.44
C LYS A 148 -30.08 6.70 4.02
N GLY A 149 -29.71 6.17 5.20
CA GLY A 149 -30.46 5.11 5.86
C GLY A 149 -30.14 3.71 5.34
N VAL A 150 -31.08 2.77 5.46
CA VAL A 150 -30.90 1.37 5.04
C VAL A 150 -31.07 1.23 3.53
N SER A 151 -32.06 1.93 2.96
CA SER A 151 -32.32 1.94 1.53
C SER A 151 -32.93 3.26 1.06
N PHE A 152 -32.85 3.52 -0.25
CA PHE A 152 -33.56 4.63 -0.89
C PHE A 152 -33.74 4.37 -2.39
N TYR A 153 -34.78 5.00 -2.96
CA TYR A 153 -35.08 4.94 -4.39
C TYR A 153 -34.65 6.21 -5.11
N GLU A 154 -33.77 6.07 -6.10
CA GLU A 154 -33.31 7.13 -7.00
C GLU A 154 -34.17 7.12 -8.27
N LYS A 155 -35.19 7.97 -8.29
CA LYS A 155 -36.24 7.99 -9.32
C LYS A 155 -35.72 8.28 -10.72
N ASP A 156 -34.72 9.15 -10.83
CA ASP A 156 -34.22 9.64 -12.12
C ASP A 156 -33.57 8.52 -12.94
N ASP A 157 -32.87 7.61 -12.26
CA ASP A 157 -32.17 6.47 -12.86
C ASP A 157 -32.90 5.13 -12.64
N ASN A 158 -34.08 5.15 -12.00
CA ASN A 158 -34.83 3.97 -11.59
C ASN A 158 -33.97 2.93 -10.84
N LYS A 159 -33.26 3.37 -9.79
CA LYS A 159 -32.37 2.52 -8.98
C LYS A 159 -32.82 2.41 -7.54
N ILE A 160 -32.75 1.21 -6.97
CA ILE A 160 -33.01 1.01 -5.54
C ILE A 160 -31.70 0.66 -4.87
N TRP A 161 -31.16 1.61 -4.14
CA TRP A 161 -29.92 1.45 -3.41
C TRP A 161 -30.21 0.85 -2.04
N TYR A 162 -29.61 -0.30 -1.76
CA TYR A 162 -29.70 -0.96 -0.46
C TYR A 162 -28.32 -1.10 0.17
N ARG A 163 -28.18 -0.75 1.44
CA ARG A 163 -26.88 -0.69 2.11
C ARG A 163 -26.32 -2.09 2.34
N VAL A 164 -25.08 -2.31 1.90
CA VAL A 164 -24.40 -3.63 1.91
C VAL A 164 -24.21 -4.16 3.34
N LYS A 165 -24.06 -3.27 4.33
CA LYS A 165 -23.99 -3.68 5.75
C LYS A 165 -25.24 -4.39 6.23
N ASP A 166 -26.43 -3.90 5.87
CA ASP A 166 -27.67 -4.55 6.29
C ASP A 166 -27.87 -5.88 5.57
N ILE A 167 -27.43 -6.00 4.31
CA ILE A 167 -27.38 -7.31 3.60
C ILE A 167 -26.43 -8.26 4.32
N TYR A 168 -25.27 -7.76 4.75
CA TYR A 168 -24.33 -8.55 5.56
C TYR A 168 -24.93 -8.94 6.90
N ASP A 169 -25.77 -8.13 7.54
CA ASP A 169 -26.32 -8.45 8.86
C ASP A 169 -27.45 -9.51 8.79
N MET A 170 -28.08 -9.74 7.64
CA MET A 170 -29.13 -10.77 7.44
C MET A 170 -28.68 -12.17 7.88
N ASN A 171 -29.60 -12.95 8.46
CA ASN A 171 -29.33 -14.31 8.88
C ASN A 171 -29.40 -15.30 7.71
N VAL A 172 -28.23 -15.75 7.23
CA VAL A 172 -28.13 -16.75 6.15
C VAL A 172 -28.85 -18.06 6.47
N GLY A 173 -28.91 -18.47 7.75
CA GLY A 173 -29.65 -19.68 8.16
C GLY A 173 -31.17 -19.54 8.05
N GLN A 174 -31.67 -18.31 7.91
CA GLN A 174 -33.08 -17.96 7.76
C GLN A 174 -33.33 -17.13 6.49
N ILE A 175 -32.52 -17.35 5.45
CA ILE A 175 -32.51 -16.49 4.26
C ILE A 175 -33.89 -16.37 3.59
N PHE A 176 -34.72 -17.41 3.64
CA PHE A 176 -36.08 -17.37 3.08
C PHE A 176 -36.98 -16.35 3.79
N SER A 177 -36.97 -16.32 5.13
CA SER A 177 -37.75 -15.33 5.89
C SER A 177 -37.16 -13.93 5.77
N GLU A 178 -35.83 -13.81 5.77
CA GLU A 178 -35.11 -12.54 5.53
C GLU A 178 -35.49 -11.95 4.17
N MET A 179 -35.48 -12.76 3.09
CA MET A 179 -35.87 -12.29 1.75
C MET A 179 -37.35 -11.93 1.65
N SER A 180 -38.21 -12.64 2.40
CA SER A 180 -39.65 -12.33 2.46
C SER A 180 -39.92 -11.01 3.18
N GLU A 181 -39.17 -10.71 4.24
CA GLU A 181 -39.25 -9.43 4.94
C GLU A 181 -38.64 -8.29 4.11
N PHE A 182 -37.44 -8.48 3.59
CA PHE A 182 -36.78 -7.56 2.66
C PHE A 182 -37.69 -7.15 1.51
N SER A 183 -38.31 -8.11 0.83
CA SER A 183 -39.20 -7.83 -0.31
C SER A 183 -40.45 -7.04 0.11
N ARG A 184 -41.04 -7.37 1.27
CA ARG A 184 -42.19 -6.62 1.82
C ARG A 184 -41.82 -5.17 2.15
N ASN A 185 -40.61 -4.94 2.66
CA ASN A 185 -40.13 -3.59 2.99
C ASN A 185 -39.92 -2.75 1.73
N ILE A 186 -39.31 -3.31 0.68
CA ILE A 186 -39.14 -2.62 -0.61
C ILE A 186 -40.49 -2.29 -1.25
N ILE A 187 -41.44 -3.22 -1.25
CA ILE A 187 -42.79 -2.98 -1.77
C ILE A 187 -43.52 -1.90 -0.96
N SER A 188 -43.42 -1.94 0.37
CA SER A 188 -44.14 -1.00 1.23
C SER A 188 -43.63 0.43 1.08
N GLU A 189 -42.30 0.62 1.05
CA GLU A 189 -41.63 1.91 0.94
C GLU A 189 -41.67 2.50 -0.47
N TYR A 190 -41.37 1.69 -1.49
CA TYR A 190 -41.14 2.19 -2.86
C TYR A 190 -42.23 1.81 -3.86
N LYS A 191 -43.18 0.93 -3.49
CA LYS A 191 -44.22 0.41 -4.38
C LYS A 191 -43.65 -0.35 -5.59
N ILE A 192 -42.49 -0.97 -5.42
CA ILE A 192 -41.81 -1.74 -6.45
C ILE A 192 -41.78 -3.21 -6.02
N GLU A 193 -42.34 -4.09 -6.84
CA GLU A 193 -42.25 -5.54 -6.64
C GLU A 193 -40.93 -6.08 -7.18
N LEU A 194 -40.22 -6.83 -6.33
CA LEU A 194 -38.98 -7.49 -6.71
C LEU A 194 -39.27 -8.85 -7.35
N THR A 195 -38.62 -9.09 -8.47
CA THR A 195 -38.56 -10.39 -9.14
C THR A 195 -37.74 -11.40 -8.32
N ASP A 196 -37.92 -12.69 -8.59
CA ASP A 196 -37.09 -13.74 -7.99
C ASP A 196 -35.61 -13.56 -8.31
N PHE A 197 -35.28 -13.03 -9.50
CA PHE A 197 -33.91 -12.72 -9.88
C PHE A 197 -33.26 -11.71 -8.91
N GLN A 198 -33.95 -10.61 -8.61
CA GLN A 198 -33.44 -9.56 -7.72
C GLN A 198 -33.30 -10.06 -6.28
N LYS A 199 -34.29 -10.81 -5.78
CA LYS A 199 -34.24 -11.50 -4.48
C LYS A 199 -33.03 -12.45 -4.40
N ASN A 200 -32.84 -13.26 -5.44
CA ASN A 200 -31.73 -14.22 -5.50
C ASN A 200 -30.37 -13.51 -5.52
N ASN A 201 -30.23 -12.36 -6.19
CA ASN A 201 -28.97 -11.60 -6.17
C ASN A 201 -28.64 -11.03 -4.78
N VAL A 202 -29.65 -10.54 -4.04
CA VAL A 202 -29.44 -10.08 -2.66
C VAL A 202 -29.04 -11.26 -1.76
N ALA A 203 -29.73 -12.40 -1.87
CA ALA A 203 -29.36 -13.62 -1.16
C ALA A 203 -27.96 -14.12 -1.53
N LYS A 204 -27.59 -14.04 -2.82
CA LYS A 204 -26.25 -14.38 -3.34
C LYS A 204 -25.18 -13.52 -2.68
N LEU A 205 -25.36 -12.20 -2.65
CA LEU A 205 -24.43 -11.28 -1.98
C LEU A 205 -24.27 -11.62 -0.49
N CYS A 206 -25.39 -11.85 0.20
CA CYS A 206 -25.38 -12.25 1.61
C CYS A 206 -24.57 -13.55 1.83
N SER A 207 -24.84 -14.58 1.01
CA SER A 207 -24.10 -15.85 1.08
C SER A 207 -22.61 -15.67 0.83
N TYR A 208 -22.22 -14.85 -0.14
CA TYR A 208 -20.82 -14.60 -0.44
C TYR A 208 -20.04 -13.93 0.67
N LEU A 209 -20.69 -13.01 1.38
CA LEU A 209 -20.06 -12.30 2.48
C LEU A 209 -20.00 -13.13 3.76
N LYS A 210 -20.91 -14.11 3.95
CA LYS A 210 -21.02 -14.88 5.20
C LYS A 210 -20.56 -16.33 5.12
N ALA A 211 -21.03 -17.08 4.13
CA ALA A 211 -20.92 -18.54 4.08
C ALA A 211 -19.89 -19.04 3.05
N GLU A 212 -19.89 -18.47 1.85
CA GLU A 212 -19.04 -18.97 0.77
C GLU A 212 -17.55 -18.69 1.04
N LYS A 213 -16.71 -19.69 0.79
CA LYS A 213 -15.27 -19.63 1.05
C LYS A 213 -14.51 -19.01 -0.12
N ILE A 214 -14.74 -17.73 -0.37
CA ILE A 214 -14.15 -16.99 -1.50
C ILE A 214 -12.75 -16.43 -1.23
N ILE A 215 -12.25 -16.46 0.01
CA ILE A 215 -10.89 -16.02 0.33
C ILE A 215 -9.95 -17.21 0.24
N TYR A 216 -9.29 -17.33 -0.91
CA TYR A 216 -8.22 -18.31 -1.16
C TYR A 216 -6.89 -17.75 -0.71
N TYR A 217 -6.20 -18.39 0.23
CA TYR A 217 -4.92 -17.91 0.74
C TYR A 217 -3.86 -19.00 0.85
N TYR A 218 -2.59 -18.59 0.68
CA TYR A 218 -1.45 -19.42 0.99
C TYR A 218 -0.96 -19.13 2.43
N PRO A 219 -0.93 -20.13 3.33
CA PRO A 219 -0.45 -19.96 4.70
C PRO A 219 1.09 -20.13 4.76
N GLU A 220 1.83 -19.04 4.62
CA GLU A 220 3.28 -19.05 4.77
C GLU A 220 3.69 -19.29 6.23
N VAL A 221 4.65 -20.18 6.48
CA VAL A 221 5.12 -20.58 7.82
C VAL A 221 6.62 -20.35 8.02
N GLU A 222 7.32 -19.80 7.03
CA GLU A 222 8.73 -19.42 7.11
C GLU A 222 8.99 -18.54 8.33
N LYS A 223 10.11 -18.80 9.01
CA LYS A 223 10.49 -18.10 10.24
C LYS A 223 11.45 -16.95 9.99
N ASP A 224 12.24 -17.03 8.93
CA ASP A 224 13.17 -15.97 8.54
C ASP A 224 12.41 -14.79 7.92
N TYR A 225 12.34 -13.66 8.64
CA TYR A 225 11.70 -12.43 8.17
C TYR A 225 12.26 -11.96 6.82
N ASP A 226 13.56 -12.12 6.54
CA ASP A 226 14.17 -11.66 5.29
C ASP A 226 13.67 -12.47 4.09
N LYS A 227 13.39 -13.77 4.30
CA LYS A 227 12.82 -14.60 3.24
C LYS A 227 11.35 -14.28 3.02
N VAL A 228 10.60 -14.06 4.09
CA VAL A 228 9.20 -13.63 4.02
C VAL A 228 9.08 -12.30 3.31
N LEU A 229 10.03 -11.40 3.56
CA LEU A 229 10.18 -10.14 2.88
C LEU A 229 10.44 -10.31 1.37
N ASP A 230 11.36 -11.18 0.99
CA ASP A 230 11.63 -11.48 -0.43
C ASP A 230 10.38 -12.06 -1.12
N ILE A 231 9.66 -12.98 -0.44
CA ILE A 231 8.38 -13.51 -0.92
C ILE A 231 7.36 -12.39 -1.11
N PHE A 232 7.22 -11.49 -0.13
CA PHE A 232 6.32 -10.34 -0.20
C PHE A 232 6.64 -9.44 -1.40
N VAL A 233 7.91 -9.10 -1.62
CA VAL A 233 8.35 -8.25 -2.74
C VAL A 233 8.07 -8.91 -4.08
N ARG A 234 8.38 -10.21 -4.19
CA ARG A 234 8.18 -10.99 -5.43
C ARG A 234 6.71 -11.21 -5.76
N THR A 235 5.84 -11.29 -4.75
CA THR A 235 4.40 -11.47 -4.95
C THR A 235 3.73 -10.15 -5.32
N ASN A 236 4.15 -9.03 -4.70
CA ASN A 236 3.60 -7.70 -4.98
C ASN A 236 4.13 -7.05 -6.27
N SER A 237 5.23 -7.54 -6.85
CA SER A 237 5.83 -6.96 -8.06
C SER A 237 5.01 -7.19 -9.34
N GLY A 238 3.92 -7.98 -9.28
CA GLY A 238 2.90 -8.06 -10.33
C GLY A 238 1.86 -6.92 -10.32
N GLY A 239 1.76 -6.13 -9.25
CA GLY A 239 0.81 -5.01 -9.08
C GLY A 239 1.48 -3.64 -8.91
N THR A 240 0.83 -2.67 -8.23
CA THR A 240 1.47 -1.38 -7.88
C THR A 240 2.76 -1.65 -7.08
N LYS A 241 3.90 -1.53 -7.76
CA LYS A 241 5.23 -1.91 -7.25
C LYS A 241 5.53 -1.23 -5.91
N LEU A 242 5.56 -2.01 -4.84
CA LEU A 242 6.34 -1.65 -3.65
C LEU A 242 7.80 -1.91 -3.97
N SER A 243 8.62 -0.88 -3.92
CA SER A 243 10.06 -1.04 -4.07
C SER A 243 10.63 -1.57 -2.77
N TYR A 244 11.72 -2.33 -2.83
CA TYR A 244 12.45 -2.77 -1.64
C TYR A 244 12.88 -1.57 -0.74
N SER A 245 13.10 -0.42 -1.36
CA SER A 245 13.38 0.85 -0.66
C SER A 245 12.21 1.33 0.21
N ASP A 246 10.96 1.04 -0.16
CA ASP A 246 9.79 1.39 0.67
C ASP A 246 9.77 0.59 1.97
N LEU A 247 10.28 -0.64 1.94
CA LEU A 247 10.37 -1.56 3.09
C LEU A 247 11.47 -1.11 4.04
N LEU A 248 12.65 -0.80 3.49
CA LEU A 248 13.73 -0.17 4.22
C LEU A 248 13.28 1.12 4.89
N PHE A 249 12.51 1.93 4.15
CA PHE A 249 11.98 3.17 4.69
C PHE A 249 11.00 2.93 5.83
N SER A 250 10.18 1.87 5.76
CA SER A 250 9.31 1.47 6.89
C SER A 250 10.12 1.10 8.13
N THR A 251 11.16 0.28 7.99
CA THR A 251 12.05 -0.07 9.10
C THR A 251 12.75 1.16 9.69
N ILE A 252 13.18 2.09 8.84
CA ILE A 252 13.79 3.36 9.28
C ILE A 252 12.77 4.19 10.06
N LYS A 253 11.52 4.36 9.56
CA LYS A 253 10.46 5.08 10.28
C LYS A 253 10.16 4.47 11.65
N SER A 254 10.14 3.15 11.71
CA SER A 254 9.88 2.40 12.94
C SER A 254 10.94 2.64 14.01
N LYS A 255 12.22 2.73 13.62
CA LYS A 255 13.38 2.88 14.52
C LYS A 255 13.91 4.32 14.64
N TRP A 256 13.44 5.24 13.81
CA TRP A 256 13.84 6.65 13.76
C TRP A 256 12.61 7.53 13.51
N SER A 257 11.99 8.00 14.60
CA SER A 257 10.74 8.77 14.56
C SER A 257 10.82 10.04 13.72
N ASP A 258 11.95 10.74 13.72
CA ASP A 258 12.18 11.98 12.96
C ASP A 258 12.57 11.75 11.48
N SER A 259 12.75 10.49 11.06
CA SER A 259 13.15 10.18 9.68
C SER A 259 12.16 10.71 8.64
N ARG A 260 10.85 10.69 8.95
CA ARG A 260 9.81 11.14 8.02
C ARG A 260 10.00 12.62 7.64
N ASN A 261 10.08 13.50 8.64
CA ASN A 261 10.22 14.93 8.44
C ASN A 261 11.50 15.27 7.69
N LYS A 262 12.60 14.59 8.02
CA LYS A 262 13.90 14.79 7.38
C LYS A 262 13.91 14.38 5.91
N PHE A 263 13.36 13.21 5.58
CA PHE A 263 13.26 12.77 4.19
C PHE A 263 12.32 13.65 3.39
N GLU A 264 11.15 14.01 3.93
CA GLU A 264 10.20 14.92 3.27
C GLU A 264 10.84 16.31 3.05
N SER A 265 11.54 16.87 4.05
CA SER A 265 12.26 18.15 3.93
C SER A 265 13.34 18.11 2.87
N LEU A 266 14.15 17.04 2.84
CA LEU A 266 15.18 16.86 1.82
C LEU A 266 14.57 16.73 0.43
N LEU A 267 13.55 15.88 0.25
CA LEU A 267 12.84 15.71 -1.02
C LEU A 267 12.25 17.02 -1.55
N ASN A 268 11.60 17.80 -0.69
CA ASN A 268 11.07 19.11 -1.05
C ASN A 268 12.17 20.06 -1.52
N SER A 269 13.34 20.01 -0.88
CA SER A 269 14.48 20.86 -1.22
C SER A 269 15.11 20.46 -2.55
N ILE A 270 15.33 19.16 -2.80
CA ILE A 270 16.03 18.67 -4.00
C ILE A 270 15.14 18.60 -5.23
N ASN A 271 13.82 18.55 -5.08
CA ASN A 271 12.90 18.54 -6.22
C ASN A 271 12.57 19.93 -6.77
N ASP A 272 12.91 21.02 -6.06
CA ASP A 272 12.85 22.44 -6.48
C ASP A 272 11.66 22.75 -7.43
N ASN A 273 10.43 22.72 -6.90
CA ASN A 273 9.19 22.96 -7.67
C ASN A 273 9.02 22.04 -8.91
N ASP A 274 9.13 20.72 -8.70
CA ASP A 274 9.00 19.68 -9.73
C ASP A 274 10.03 19.75 -10.88
N ARG A 275 11.11 20.53 -10.72
CA ARG A 275 12.24 20.50 -11.64
C ARG A 275 12.86 19.11 -11.70
N PHE A 276 13.03 18.48 -10.54
CA PHE A 276 13.49 17.10 -10.43
C PHE A 276 12.40 16.17 -9.87
N LYS A 277 12.62 14.85 -9.98
CA LYS A 277 11.71 13.80 -9.51
C LYS A 277 12.46 12.74 -8.71
N PHE A 278 13.19 13.18 -7.69
CA PHE A 278 13.82 12.30 -6.72
C PHE A 278 12.78 11.71 -5.75
N THR A 279 13.06 10.50 -5.27
CA THR A 279 12.19 9.71 -4.39
C THR A 279 12.95 9.22 -3.17
N ASN A 280 12.24 8.68 -2.17
CA ASN A 280 12.89 8.04 -1.01
C ASN A 280 13.85 6.92 -1.43
N ASP A 281 13.52 6.20 -2.52
CA ASP A 281 14.39 5.18 -3.12
C ASP A 281 15.77 5.75 -3.50
N PHE A 282 15.80 6.92 -4.15
CA PHE A 282 17.06 7.56 -4.52
C PHE A 282 17.92 7.92 -3.31
N ILE A 283 17.31 8.50 -2.27
CA ILE A 283 18.02 8.85 -1.03
C ILE A 283 18.59 7.60 -0.36
N LEU A 284 17.79 6.53 -0.26
CA LEU A 284 18.22 5.28 0.37
C LEU A 284 19.34 4.57 -0.40
N LYS A 285 19.27 4.54 -1.73
CA LYS A 285 20.37 4.05 -2.58
C LYS A 285 21.66 4.80 -2.32
N THR A 286 21.55 6.13 -2.27
CA THR A 286 22.69 7.01 -2.03
C THR A 286 23.33 6.72 -0.68
N THR A 287 22.52 6.63 0.38
CA THR A 287 22.98 6.23 1.71
C THR A 287 23.67 4.87 1.69
N LEU A 288 23.08 3.87 1.02
CA LEU A 288 23.65 2.52 0.97
C LEU A 288 25.02 2.51 0.30
N VAL A 289 25.18 3.23 -0.82
CA VAL A 289 26.47 3.33 -1.51
C VAL A 289 27.53 4.05 -0.67
N ILE A 290 27.13 5.08 0.09
CA ILE A 290 28.05 5.80 0.99
C ILE A 290 28.67 4.89 2.07
N TYR A 291 27.88 3.94 2.59
CA TYR A 291 28.28 3.03 3.67
C TYR A 291 28.66 1.62 3.24
N ALA A 292 28.51 1.27 1.97
CA ALA A 292 29.01 0.00 1.47
C ALA A 292 30.53 -0.06 1.66
N ASN A 293 31.03 -1.07 2.38
CA ASN A 293 32.46 -1.35 2.41
C ASN A 293 32.87 -2.12 1.14
N ASN A 294 34.15 -2.10 0.79
CA ASN A 294 34.70 -2.74 -0.42
C ASN A 294 34.42 -4.25 -0.57
N TYR A 295 33.92 -4.93 0.48
CA TYR A 295 33.57 -6.36 0.49
C TYR A 295 32.07 -6.63 0.64
N ASP A 296 31.26 -5.60 0.88
CA ASP A 296 29.82 -5.74 0.97
C ASP A 296 29.25 -5.69 -0.44
N GLU A 297 28.56 -6.75 -0.88
CA GLU A 297 27.77 -6.65 -2.10
C GLU A 297 26.84 -5.43 -1.96
N VAL A 298 26.96 -4.45 -2.87
CA VAL A 298 25.96 -3.37 -3.08
C VAL A 298 24.70 -3.98 -3.72
N ARG A 299 24.27 -5.13 -3.21
CA ARG A 299 23.02 -5.78 -3.54
C ARG A 299 22.07 -5.48 -2.39
N TYR A 300 20.89 -5.03 -2.78
CA TYR A 300 19.76 -4.79 -1.89
C TYR A 300 19.41 -6.03 -1.07
N ARG A 301 19.92 -6.14 0.16
CA ARG A 301 19.60 -7.20 1.12
C ARG A 301 19.44 -6.62 2.52
N THR A 302 18.45 -7.10 3.27
CA THR A 302 18.10 -6.60 4.62
C THR A 302 19.17 -6.95 5.62
N LYS A 303 19.91 -8.03 5.34
CA LYS A 303 21.13 -8.44 6.06
C LYS A 303 22.26 -7.40 6.02
N ASN A 304 22.24 -6.44 5.10
CA ASN A 304 23.19 -5.32 5.06
C ASN A 304 22.74 -4.15 5.96
N PHE A 305 21.46 -4.08 6.35
CA PHE A 305 20.94 -3.20 7.39
C PHE A 305 21.13 -3.84 8.78
N LYS A 306 22.36 -4.23 9.12
CA LYS A 306 22.71 -4.56 10.51
C LYS A 306 22.64 -3.28 11.36
N SER A 307 22.42 -3.46 12.66
CA SER A 307 22.16 -2.44 13.69
C SER A 307 22.95 -1.13 13.56
N GLY A 308 24.19 -1.16 13.06
CA GLY A 308 25.03 0.03 12.88
C GLY A 308 24.67 0.96 11.71
N LEU A 309 24.00 0.50 10.63
CA LEU A 309 23.72 1.37 9.47
C LEU A 309 22.73 2.49 9.83
N LEU A 310 21.67 2.17 10.58
CA LEU A 310 20.70 3.16 11.02
C LEU A 310 21.35 4.19 11.95
N ASP A 311 22.23 3.74 12.84
CA ASP A 311 22.94 4.62 13.77
C ASP A 311 23.93 5.52 13.03
N ASN A 312 24.63 4.99 12.03
CA ASN A 312 25.49 5.76 11.12
C ASN A 312 24.68 6.78 10.31
N LEU A 313 23.53 6.37 9.75
CA LEU A 313 22.62 7.25 9.03
C LEU A 313 22.12 8.40 9.91
N LYS A 314 21.70 8.10 11.14
CA LYS A 314 21.27 9.11 12.12
C LYS A 314 22.39 10.10 12.43
N LYS A 315 23.60 9.59 12.68
CA LYS A 315 24.78 10.38 13.07
C LYS A 315 25.26 11.31 11.95
N GLU A 316 25.32 10.81 10.73
CA GLU A 316 25.90 11.52 9.57
C GLU A 316 24.84 12.12 8.64
N TRP A 317 23.55 12.10 9.02
CA TRP A 317 22.45 12.59 8.18
C TRP A 317 22.74 13.95 7.55
N LYS A 318 23.25 14.91 8.34
CA LYS A 318 23.60 16.26 7.87
C LYS A 318 24.66 16.24 6.76
N ASN A 319 25.62 15.33 6.83
CA ASN A 319 26.67 15.20 5.82
C ASN A 319 26.14 14.58 4.53
N ILE A 320 25.24 13.59 4.63
CA ILE A 320 24.56 12.99 3.48
C ILE A 320 23.65 14.03 2.81
N GLU A 321 22.82 14.71 3.61
CA GLU A 321 21.91 15.76 3.19
C GLU A 321 22.65 16.87 2.43
N SER A 322 23.72 17.42 3.02
CA SER A 322 24.54 18.45 2.36
C SER A 322 25.23 17.96 1.09
N SER A 323 25.65 16.70 1.03
CA SER A 323 26.28 16.13 -0.18
C SER A 323 25.28 15.96 -1.33
N ILE A 324 24.06 15.54 -1.03
CA ILE A 324 22.97 15.45 -2.02
C ILE A 324 22.60 16.85 -2.51
N MET A 325 22.41 17.81 -1.59
CA MET A 325 22.09 19.19 -1.94
C MET A 325 23.18 19.81 -2.84
N LEU A 326 24.45 19.65 -2.48
CA LEU A 326 25.57 20.17 -3.29
C LEU A 326 25.63 19.53 -4.68
N CYS A 327 25.22 18.26 -4.82
CA CYS A 327 25.09 17.63 -6.14
C CYS A 327 23.96 18.26 -6.96
N VAL A 328 22.82 18.58 -6.34
CA VAL A 328 21.71 19.27 -7.02
C VAL A 328 22.10 20.69 -7.42
N ASP A 329 22.80 21.42 -6.55
CA ASP A 329 23.36 22.73 -6.87
C ASP A 329 24.36 22.64 -8.02
N LEU A 330 25.19 21.60 -8.07
CA LEU A 330 26.12 21.35 -9.18
C LEU A 330 25.36 21.17 -10.50
N LEU A 331 24.28 20.38 -10.49
CA LEU A 331 23.45 20.15 -11.68
C LEU A 331 22.83 21.45 -12.18
N LYS A 332 22.29 22.26 -11.27
CA LYS A 332 21.58 23.50 -11.57
C LYS A 332 22.52 24.63 -11.98
N ASP A 333 23.49 24.94 -11.13
CA ASP A 333 24.27 26.20 -11.21
C ASP A 333 25.51 26.05 -12.08
N LYS A 334 26.05 24.84 -12.23
CA LYS A 334 27.32 24.59 -12.95
C LYS A 334 27.14 23.77 -14.23
N LEU A 335 26.15 22.87 -14.26
CA LEU A 335 25.86 22.02 -15.42
C LEU A 335 24.62 22.47 -16.20
N PHE A 336 23.84 23.41 -15.66
CA PHE A 336 22.63 23.98 -16.29
C PHE A 336 21.57 22.92 -16.66
N LEU A 337 21.51 21.82 -15.90
CA LEU A 337 20.50 20.78 -16.04
C LEU A 337 19.31 21.14 -15.15
N THR A 338 18.25 21.67 -15.75
CA THR A 338 17.11 22.27 -15.01
C THR A 338 15.84 21.42 -15.02
N SER A 339 15.85 20.23 -15.63
CA SER A 339 14.66 19.37 -15.73
C SER A 339 14.98 17.89 -15.55
N HIS A 340 14.12 17.15 -14.87
CA HIS A 340 14.19 15.69 -14.76
C HIS A 340 14.25 14.99 -16.11
N LYS A 341 13.68 15.58 -17.17
CA LYS A 341 13.69 15.01 -18.52
C LYS A 341 15.09 14.93 -19.13
N THR A 342 16.05 15.74 -18.67
CA THR A 342 17.44 15.69 -19.15
C THR A 342 18.28 14.65 -18.43
N ILE A 343 17.79 14.09 -17.32
CA ILE A 343 18.47 13.07 -16.52
C ILE A 343 17.74 11.75 -16.74
N THR A 344 18.23 10.96 -17.69
CA THR A 344 17.64 9.65 -18.06
C THR A 344 17.64 8.66 -16.89
N SER A 345 18.57 8.79 -15.94
CA SER A 345 18.56 8.02 -14.69
C SER A 345 19.13 8.81 -13.52
N ASN A 346 18.33 8.95 -12.46
CA ASN A 346 18.79 9.52 -11.20
C ASN A 346 19.95 8.71 -10.59
N ASN A 347 20.03 7.41 -10.83
CA ASN A 347 21.09 6.56 -10.28
C ASN A 347 22.50 6.99 -10.74
N ALA A 348 22.62 7.66 -11.90
CA ALA A 348 23.88 8.19 -12.40
C ALA A 348 24.46 9.29 -11.49
N LEU A 349 23.65 9.89 -10.63
CA LEU A 349 24.11 10.92 -9.70
C LEU A 349 24.74 10.33 -8.42
N ILE A 350 24.44 9.08 -8.09
CA ILE A 350 24.89 8.44 -6.85
C ILE A 350 26.43 8.43 -6.73
N PRO A 351 27.21 8.07 -7.78
CA PRO A 351 28.67 8.14 -7.71
C PRO A 351 29.22 9.56 -7.49
N ILE A 352 28.55 10.58 -8.04
CA ILE A 352 28.94 11.98 -7.83
C ILE A 352 28.70 12.36 -6.37
N ILE A 353 27.54 12.01 -5.81
CA ILE A 353 27.21 12.28 -4.40
C ILE A 353 28.17 11.53 -3.47
N TYR A 354 28.50 10.28 -3.78
CA TYR A 354 29.49 9.51 -3.02
C TYR A 354 30.85 10.22 -3.01
N TRP A 355 31.31 10.68 -4.17
CA TRP A 355 32.56 11.42 -4.30
C TRP A 355 32.51 12.74 -3.50
N ILE A 356 31.40 13.46 -3.55
CA ILE A 356 31.17 14.67 -2.75
C ILE A 356 31.29 14.37 -1.26
N TYR A 357 30.60 13.33 -0.81
CA TYR A 357 30.56 12.91 0.58
C TYR A 357 31.95 12.51 1.09
N LYS A 358 32.68 11.65 0.36
CA LYS A 358 33.99 11.14 0.78
C LYS A 358 35.06 12.22 0.88
N ASN A 359 34.98 13.25 0.05
CA ASN A 359 35.91 14.38 0.08
C ASN A 359 35.43 15.53 0.97
N ASN A 360 34.24 15.40 1.59
CA ASN A 360 33.63 16.41 2.46
C ASN A 360 33.55 17.81 1.81
N PHE A 361 33.22 17.87 0.51
CA PHE A 361 33.07 19.14 -0.19
C PHE A 361 31.89 19.94 0.37
N LYS A 362 32.05 21.26 0.47
CA LYS A 362 31.05 22.18 1.06
C LYS A 362 30.54 23.26 0.11
N GLY A 363 31.08 23.34 -1.10
CA GLY A 363 30.72 24.37 -2.07
C GLY A 363 31.58 24.31 -3.33
N PHE A 364 31.51 25.37 -4.14
CA PHE A 364 32.29 25.52 -5.37
C PHE A 364 33.36 26.60 -5.20
N GLY A 365 34.53 26.40 -5.80
CA GLY A 365 35.64 27.36 -5.76
C GLY A 365 37.01 26.72 -5.58
N GLU A 366 38.03 27.55 -5.42
CA GLU A 366 39.45 27.14 -5.35
C GLU A 366 39.95 26.93 -3.91
N THR A 367 39.10 27.13 -2.90
CA THR A 367 39.45 26.92 -1.50
C THR A 367 39.43 25.43 -1.12
N LYS A 368 40.11 25.08 -0.01
CA LYS A 368 40.10 23.71 0.53
C LYS A 368 38.66 23.23 0.76
N ASN A 369 38.37 21.98 0.36
CA ASN A 369 37.04 21.36 0.44
C ASN A 369 35.97 22.05 -0.44
N CYS A 370 36.37 22.65 -1.56
CA CYS A 370 35.47 23.07 -2.63
C CYS A 370 35.68 22.27 -3.90
N ILE A 371 34.63 22.14 -4.69
CA ILE A 371 34.67 21.55 -6.03
C ILE A 371 35.22 22.61 -6.98
N THR A 372 36.38 22.32 -7.57
CA THR A 372 37.08 23.22 -8.51
C THR A 372 36.44 23.18 -9.91
N ASP A 373 36.73 24.18 -10.74
CA ASP A 373 36.23 24.20 -12.13
C ASP A 373 36.74 23.01 -12.95
N ASN A 374 37.96 22.52 -12.65
CA ASN A 374 38.48 21.31 -13.27
C ASN A 374 37.64 20.08 -12.90
N ASN A 375 37.24 19.94 -11.63
CA ASN A 375 36.36 18.85 -11.21
C ASN A 375 34.99 18.94 -11.89
N ILE A 376 34.42 20.14 -11.99
CA ILE A 376 33.13 20.37 -12.65
C ILE A 376 33.19 19.90 -14.10
N ASN A 377 34.26 20.24 -14.84
CA ASN A 377 34.41 19.81 -16.24
C ASN A 377 34.54 18.29 -16.37
N GLN A 378 35.29 17.64 -15.48
CA GLN A 378 35.40 16.17 -15.48
C GLN A 378 34.05 15.50 -15.17
N ILE A 379 33.32 16.00 -14.17
CA ILE A 379 31.99 15.50 -13.81
C ILE A 379 31.01 15.69 -14.98
N ARG A 380 31.05 16.84 -15.67
CA ARG A 380 30.23 17.10 -16.86
C ARG A 380 30.44 16.03 -17.93
N ILE A 381 31.69 15.77 -18.29
CA ILE A 381 32.04 14.77 -19.31
C ILE A 381 31.59 13.38 -18.87
N TRP A 382 31.86 13.01 -17.61
CA TRP A 382 31.47 11.71 -17.07
C TRP A 382 29.96 11.53 -17.06
N LEU A 383 29.21 12.51 -16.56
CA LEU A 383 27.75 12.44 -16.43
C LEU A 383 27.08 12.34 -17.80
N ILE A 384 27.51 13.13 -18.78
CA ILE A 384 26.98 13.04 -20.15
C ILE A 384 27.22 11.64 -20.73
N LYS A 385 28.44 11.10 -20.59
CA LYS A 385 28.75 9.73 -21.05
C LYS A 385 27.90 8.68 -20.34
N ALA A 386 27.70 8.81 -19.02
CA ALA A 386 26.90 7.88 -18.23
C ALA A 386 25.41 7.90 -18.62
N LEU A 387 24.86 9.09 -18.87
CA LEU A 387 23.46 9.27 -19.29
C LEU A 387 23.21 8.76 -20.72
N LEU A 388 24.15 9.00 -21.65
CA LEU A 388 24.05 8.55 -23.05
C LEU A 388 24.23 7.04 -23.20
N SER A 389 25.13 6.44 -22.42
CA SER A 389 25.39 5.01 -22.48
C SER A 389 24.31 4.16 -21.80
N GLY A 390 23.44 4.77 -20.99
CA GLY A 390 22.36 4.07 -20.30
C GLY A 390 22.83 3.10 -19.21
N VAL A 391 24.11 3.14 -18.81
CA VAL A 391 24.71 2.19 -17.83
C VAL A 391 23.98 2.21 -16.48
N PHE A 392 23.37 3.34 -16.12
CA PHE A 392 22.59 3.50 -14.90
C PHE A 392 21.07 3.47 -15.13
N GLY A 393 20.61 3.27 -16.36
CA GLY A 393 19.20 3.09 -16.70
C GLY A 393 18.69 1.77 -16.13
N GLY A 394 17.54 1.81 -15.43
CA GLY A 394 16.83 0.59 -15.09
C GLY A 394 16.19 0.02 -16.36
N GLN A 395 16.32 -1.29 -16.58
CA GLN A 395 15.43 -2.02 -17.48
C GLN A 395 13.98 -1.91 -17.01
#